data_AF-A0A1H6JEZ2-F1
#
_entry.id   AF-A0A1H6JEZ2-F1
#
_cell.length_a   1.000
_cell.length_b   1.000
_cell.length_c   1.000
_cell.angle_alpha   90.00
_cell.angle_beta   90.00
_cell.angle_gamma   90.00
#
_symmetry.space_group_name_H-M   'P 1'
#
loop_
_entity.id
_entity.type
_entity.pdbx_description
1 polymer ?
#
loop_
_entity_poly.entity_id
_entity_poly.type
_entity_poly.pdbx_seq_one_letter_code
_entity_poly.pdbx_strand_id
1 'polypeptide(L)' 'MGTLNAANEVAVEHFLNNKISFLDITKVIQHTLDTVQHTDISSLEAIIANDTTARETARAIIKKYA' A
#
# COMPACT_ATOMS: atom_id res chain seq x y z
N MET A 1 -8.86 0.48 7.69
CA MET A 1 -9.16 -0.16 6.38
C MET A 1 -8.50 0.55 5.20
N GLY A 2 -8.33 1.89 5.23
CA GLY A 2 -7.71 2.66 4.13
C GLY A 2 -6.35 2.12 3.67
N THR A 3 -5.41 1.92 4.61
CA THR A 3 -4.06 1.41 4.28
C THR A 3 -4.05 0.08 3.52
N LEU A 4 -4.86 -0.90 3.94
CA LEU A 4 -4.93 -2.21 3.28
C LEU A 4 -5.42 -2.06 1.83
N ASN A 5 -6.52 -1.31 1.63
CA ASN A 5 -7.10 -1.15 0.30
C ASN A 5 -6.14 -0.42 -0.65
N ALA A 6 -5.55 0.68 -0.17
CA ALA A 6 -4.56 1.45 -0.91
C ALA A 6 -3.34 0.61 -1.30
N ALA A 7 -2.80 -0.17 -0.37
CA ALA A 7 -1.68 -1.07 -0.63
C ALA A 7 -2.02 -2.16 -1.65
N ASN A 8 -3.21 -2.77 -1.52
CA ASN A 8 -3.67 -3.81 -2.42
C ASN A 8 -3.85 -3.29 -3.85
N GLU A 9 -4.45 -2.11 -4.04
CA GLU A 9 -4.61 -1.51 -5.36
C GLU A 9 -3.26 -1.24 -6.05
N VAL A 10 -2.29 -0.67 -5.33
CA VAL A 10 -0.94 -0.44 -5.86
C VAL A 10 -0.24 -1.76 -6.21
N ALA A 11 -0.34 -2.77 -5.35
CA ALA A 11 0.28 -4.07 -5.57
C ALA A 11 -0.33 -4.79 -6.79
N VAL A 12 -1.66 -4.81 -6.90
CA VAL A 12 -2.38 -5.41 -8.03
C VAL A 12 -2.06 -4.68 -9.34
N GLU A 13 -2.02 -3.33 -9.34
CA GLU A 13 -1.59 -2.53 -10.49
C GLU A 13 -0.21 -2.99 -11.00
N HIS A 14 0.75 -3.18 -10.09
CA HIS A 14 2.11 -3.60 -10.46
C HIS A 14 2.17 -5.06 -10.91
N PHE A 15 1.38 -5.94 -10.31
CA PHE A 15 1.27 -7.33 -10.76
C PHE A 15 0.72 -7.40 -12.19
N LEU A 16 -0.38 -6.70 -12.48
CA LEU A 16 -0.97 -6.65 -13.82
C LEU A 16 -0.02 -6.06 -14.88
N ASN A 17 0.88 -5.17 -14.46
CA ASN A 17 1.93 -4.59 -15.30
C ASN A 17 3.23 -5.40 -15.34
N ASN A 18 3.22 -6.66 -14.86
CA ASN A 18 4.38 -7.56 -14.81
C ASN A 18 5.60 -6.97 -14.07
N LYS A 19 5.36 -6.12 -13.06
CA LYS A 19 6.41 -5.50 -12.24
C LYS A 19 6.73 -6.27 -10.96
N ILE A 20 5.78 -7.07 -10.48
CA ILE A 20 5.94 -7.94 -9.31
C ILE A 20 5.26 -9.30 -9.57
N SER A 21 5.66 -10.35 -8.85
CA SER A 21 5.02 -11.67 -8.94
C SER A 21 3.74 -11.74 -8.11
N PHE A 22 2.89 -12.74 -8.36
CA PHE A 22 1.64 -12.93 -7.62
C PHE A 22 1.83 -12.99 -6.09
N LEU A 23 2.86 -13.71 -5.62
CA LEU A 23 3.16 -13.82 -4.19
C LEU A 23 3.78 -12.55 -3.58
N ASP A 24 4.21 -11.60 -4.40
CA ASP A 24 4.75 -10.33 -3.89
C ASP A 24 3.62 -9.37 -3.50
N ILE A 25 2.40 -9.58 -4.00
CA ILE A 25 1.22 -8.79 -3.60
C ILE A 25 1.05 -8.81 -2.09
N THR A 26 1.06 -10.00 -1.48
CA THR A 26 0.86 -10.15 -0.02
C THR A 26 2.03 -9.58 0.77
N LYS A 27 3.26 -9.69 0.26
CA LYS A 27 4.46 -9.08 0.89
C LYS A 27 4.36 -7.56 0.90
N VAL A 28 3.98 -6.95 -0.22
CA VAL A 28 3.82 -5.49 -0.33
C VAL A 28 2.74 -5.00 0.62
N ILE A 29 1.60 -5.69 0.66
CA ILE A 29 0.49 -5.36 1.56
C ILE A 29 0.96 -5.42 3.03
N GLN A 30 1.59 -6.54 3.44
CA GLN A 30 2.07 -6.72 4.81
C GLN A 30 3.05 -5.62 5.20
N HIS A 31 4.08 -5.38 4.40
CA HIS A 31 5.07 -4.35 4.70
C HIS A 31 4.48 -2.95 4.71
N THR A 32 3.45 -2.67 3.91
CA THR A 32 2.78 -1.37 3.93
C THR A 32 2.02 -1.18 5.24
N LEU A 33 1.31 -2.21 5.70
CA LEU A 33 0.61 -2.19 6.99
C LEU A 33 1.58 -2.04 8.17
N ASP A 34 2.73 -2.72 8.11
CA ASP A 34 3.75 -2.65 9.17
C ASP A 34 4.45 -1.28 9.23
N THR A 35 4.47 -0.54 8.12
CA THR A 35 5.22 0.73 7.99
C THR A 35 4.34 1.95 8.24
N VAL A 36 3.11 1.95 7.74
CA VAL A 36 2.19 3.08 7.88
C VAL A 36 1.67 3.13 9.32
N GLN A 37 1.84 4.27 9.98
CA GLN A 37 1.29 4.45 11.33
C GLN A 37 -0.23 4.30 11.32
N HIS A 38 -0.74 3.52 12.26
CA HIS A 38 -2.16 3.44 12.54
C HIS A 38 -2.62 4.73 13.21
N THR A 39 -3.34 5.55 12.46
CA THR A 39 -4.02 6.74 12.96
C THR A 39 -5.51 6.48 13.08
N ASP A 40 -6.14 7.03 14.12
CA ASP A 40 -7.60 7.08 14.18
C ASP A 40 -8.12 7.96 13.05
N ILE A 41 -8.95 7.35 12.21
CA ILE A 41 -9.51 7.99 11.04
C ILE A 41 -10.84 8.62 11.45
N SER A 42 -10.80 9.91 11.81
CA SER A 42 -11.98 10.64 12.31
C SER A 42 -12.52 11.70 11.35
N SER A 43 -11.94 11.87 10.17
CA SER A 43 -12.40 12.81 9.14
C SER A 43 -12.08 12.32 7.72
N LEU A 44 -12.70 12.96 6.72
CA LEU A 44 -12.41 12.67 5.31
C LEU A 44 -10.95 13.00 4.95
N GLU A 45 -10.42 14.10 5.48
CA GLU A 45 -9.03 14.51 5.29
C GLU A 45 -8.07 13.46 5.86
N ALA A 46 -8.41 12.89 7.03
CA ALA A 46 -7.63 11.80 7.61
C ALA A 46 -7.67 10.53 6.75
N ILE A 47 -8.82 10.21 6.12
CA ILE A 47 -8.93 9.10 5.15
C ILE A 47 -8.01 9.34 3.96
N ILE A 48 -8.07 10.53 3.35
CA ILE A 48 -7.29 10.88 2.15
C ILE A 48 -5.79 10.87 2.46
N ALA A 49 -5.39 11.39 3.61
CA ALA A 49 -4.00 11.38 4.05
C ALA A 49 -3.49 9.95 4.30
N ASN A 50 -4.32 9.09 4.92
CA ASN A 50 -3.98 7.68 5.14
C ASN A 50 -3.84 6.90 3.81
N ASP A 51 -4.77 7.08 2.86
CA ASP A 51 -4.70 6.47 1.54
C ASP A 51 -3.44 6.92 0.78
N THR A 52 -3.17 8.23 0.75
CA THR A 52 -1.99 8.80 0.09
C THR A 52 -0.70 8.21 0.64
N THR A 53 -0.55 8.24 1.97
CA THR A 53 0.64 7.70 2.66
C THR A 53 0.82 6.21 2.38
N ALA A 54 -0.27 5.44 2.38
CA ALA A 54 -0.23 4.01 2.09
C ALA A 54 0.19 3.72 0.66
N ARG A 55 -0.30 4.49 -0.33
CA ARG A 55 0.13 4.33 -1.73
C ARG A 55 1.60 4.66 -1.92
N GLU A 56 2.08 5.75 -1.34
CA GLU A 56 3.49 6.14 -1.41
C GLU A 56 4.38 5.06 -0.79
N THR A 57 3.99 4.54 0.36
CA THR A 57 4.70 3.47 1.07
C THR A 57 4.73 2.19 0.24
N ALA A 58 3.60 1.74 -0.31
CA ALA A 58 3.54 0.56 -1.17
C ALA A 58 4.43 0.71 -2.42
N ARG A 59 4.43 1.88 -3.08
CA ARG A 59 5.29 2.15 -4.24
C ARG A 59 6.78 2.14 -3.84
N ALA A 60 7.13 2.66 -2.68
CA ALA A 60 8.50 2.63 -2.17
C ALA A 60 8.97 1.20 -1.85
N ILE A 61 8.10 0.40 -1.25
CA ILE A 61 8.34 -1.02 -0.97
C ILE A 61 8.60 -1.80 -2.26
N ILE A 62 7.76 -1.62 -3.29
CA ILE A 62 7.93 -2.29 -4.59
C ILE A 62 9.28 -1.93 -5.22
N LYS A 63 9.70 -0.66 -5.20
CA LYS A 63 11.02 -0.24 -5.71
C LYS A 63 12.21 -0.89 -5.00
N LYS A 64 12.02 -1.42 -3.80
CA LYS A 64 13.06 -2.13 -3.03
C LYS A 64 13.12 -3.63 -3.38
N TYR A 65 12.04 -4.19 -3.93
CA TYR A 65 11.90 -5.62 -4.25
C TYR A 65 11.96 -5.95 -5.76
N ALA A 66 11.79 -4.96 -6.63
CA ALA A 66 11.98 -5.06 -8.09
C ALA A 66 13.43 -4.73 -8.47
#